data_AF-A0A2I0HER8-F1
#
_entry.id   AF-A0A2I0HER8-F1
#
_cell.length_a   1.000
_cell.length_b   1.000
_cell.length_c   1.000
_cell.angle_alpha   90.00
_cell.angle_beta   90.00
_cell.angle_gamma   90.00
#
_symmetry.space_group_name_H-M   'P 1'
#
loop_
_entity.id
_entity.type
_entity.pdbx_description
1 polymer ?
#
loop_
_entity_poly.entity_id
_entity_poly.type
_entity_poly.pdbx_seq_one_letter_code
_entity_poly.pdbx_strand_id
1 'polypeptide(L)'
;CKRAEFAVEVAILKPSFARKLNPEGLTPMHLALLHREWKIVRALMRLDPELIRVKGKGGRTPLHVAAEIAPPQLLAELLYVCPSSIEDVTAKWETAVHIA
;
A
#
# COMPACT_ATOMS: atom_id res chain seq x y z
N CYS A 1 -16.19 -7.56 -2.26
CA CYS A 1 -16.02 -9.03 -2.25
C CYS A 1 -15.78 -9.40 -0.81
N LYS A 2 -16.26 -10.57 -0.37
CA LYS A 2 -16.26 -10.94 1.06
C LYS A 2 -14.91 -10.75 1.75
N ARG A 3 -13.79 -10.98 1.05
CA ARG A 3 -12.42 -10.71 1.56
C ARG A 3 -12.14 -9.24 1.82
N ALA A 4 -12.50 -8.35 0.90
CA ALA A 4 -12.30 -6.91 1.05
C ALA A 4 -13.20 -6.32 2.14
N GLU A 5 -14.46 -6.77 2.22
CA GLU A 5 -15.36 -6.37 3.32
C GLU A 5 -14.77 -6.80 4.66
N PHE A 6 -14.37 -8.07 4.81
CA PHE A 6 -13.74 -8.56 6.04
C PHE A 6 -12.46 -7.79 6.40
N ALA A 7 -11.58 -7.53 5.43
CA ALA A 7 -10.35 -6.78 5.68
C ALA A 7 -10.64 -5.34 6.17
N VAL A 8 -11.65 -4.69 5.58
CA VAL A 8 -12.09 -3.35 6.01
C VAL A 8 -12.69 -3.39 7.41
N GLU A 9 -13.58 -4.34 7.71
CA GLU A 9 -14.18 -4.47 9.04
C GLU A 9 -13.12 -4.68 10.13
N VAL A 10 -12.13 -5.53 9.88
CA VAL A 10 -11.00 -5.72 10.81
C VAL A 10 -10.20 -4.44 11.00
N ALA A 11 -9.96 -3.69 9.93
CA ALA A 11 -9.22 -2.43 10.00
C ALA A 11 -10.03 -1.31 10.67
N ILE A 12 -11.36 -1.28 10.53
CA ILE A 12 -12.24 -0.36 11.25
C ILE A 12 -12.24 -0.70 12.75
N LEU A 13 -12.40 -1.98 13.09
CA LEU A 13 -12.43 -2.43 14.48
C LEU A 13 -11.07 -2.19 15.18
N LYS A 14 -9.96 -2.30 14.44
CA LYS A 14 -8.61 -2.06 14.95
C LYS A 14 -7.70 -1.40 13.90
N PRO A 15 -7.71 -0.06 13.79
CA PRO A 15 -6.96 0.67 12.76
C PRO A 15 -5.45 0.40 12.74
N SER A 16 -4.86 0.11 13.91
CA SER A 16 -3.44 -0.23 13.99
C SER A 16 -3.05 -1.49 13.22
N PHE A 17 -3.98 -2.39 12.93
CA PHE A 17 -3.72 -3.57 12.11
C PHE A 17 -3.43 -3.23 10.64
N ALA A 18 -4.03 -2.16 10.11
CA ALA A 18 -3.79 -1.74 8.72
C ALA A 18 -2.33 -1.26 8.49
N ARG A 19 -1.64 -0.83 9.56
CA ARG A 19 -0.25 -0.36 9.54
C ARG A 19 0.76 -1.39 10.04
N LYS A 20 0.29 -2.44 10.72
CA LYS A 20 1.17 -3.42 11.37
C LYS A 20 1.95 -4.22 10.34
N LEU A 21 3.25 -4.34 10.57
CA LEU A 21 4.12 -5.18 9.76
C LEU A 21 4.00 -6.64 10.20
N ASN A 22 3.96 -7.55 9.23
CA ASN A 22 4.16 -8.98 9.47
C ASN A 22 5.66 -9.29 9.74
N PRO A 23 6.04 -10.53 10.06
CA PRO A 23 7.44 -10.91 10.29
C PRO A 23 8.38 -10.67 9.09
N GLU A 24 7.84 -10.58 7.87
CA GLU A 24 8.59 -10.26 6.66
C GLU A 24 8.78 -8.75 6.47
N GLY A 25 8.22 -7.92 7.36
CA GLY A 25 8.26 -6.47 7.27
C GLY A 25 7.26 -5.89 6.28
N LEU A 26 6.15 -6.56 6.01
CA LEU A 26 5.12 -6.14 5.05
C LEU A 26 3.85 -5.68 5.75
N THR A 27 3.25 -4.59 5.26
CA THR A 27 1.90 -4.16 5.67
C THR A 27 0.82 -4.97 4.92
N PRO A 28 -0.44 -4.96 5.41
CA PRO A 28 -1.56 -5.50 4.65
C PRO A 28 -1.67 -4.95 3.22
N MET A 29 -1.33 -3.68 2.98
CA MET A 29 -1.37 -3.09 1.64
C MET A 29 -0.26 -3.63 0.72
N HIS A 30 0.95 -3.90 1.25
CA HIS A 30 1.99 -4.60 0.49
C HIS A 30 1.49 -5.98 0.04
N LEU A 31 0.91 -6.76 0.97
CA LEU A 31 0.38 -8.09 0.67
C LEU A 31 -0.74 -8.02 -0.37
N ALA A 32 -1.67 -7.07 -0.24
CA ALA A 32 -2.75 -6.90 -1.21
C ALA A 32 -2.23 -6.59 -2.62
N LEU A 33 -1.17 -5.78 -2.75
CA LEU A 33 -0.52 -5.49 -4.03
C LEU A 33 0.15 -6.75 -4.61
N LEU A 34 0.98 -7.42 -3.80
CA LEU A 34 1.71 -8.64 -4.22
C LEU A 34 0.76 -9.76 -4.66
N HIS A 35 -0.39 -9.88 -4.00
CA HIS A 35 -1.43 -10.84 -4.36
C HIS A 35 -2.43 -10.35 -5.43
N ARG A 36 -2.21 -9.16 -6.00
CA ARG A 36 -3.07 -8.57 -7.03
C ARG A 36 -4.54 -8.38 -6.60
N GLU A 37 -4.77 -8.21 -5.30
CA GLU A 37 -6.09 -8.02 -4.69
C GLU A 37 -6.48 -6.52 -4.72
N TRP A 38 -6.64 -5.96 -5.93
CA TRP A 38 -6.85 -4.52 -6.15
C TRP A 38 -8.07 -3.95 -5.43
N LYS A 39 -9.10 -4.77 -5.20
CA LYS A 39 -10.28 -4.37 -4.42
C LYS A 39 -9.92 -4.09 -2.96
N ILE A 40 -9.01 -4.86 -2.37
CA ILE A 40 -8.49 -4.64 -1.01
C ILE A 40 -7.61 -3.40 -0.99
N VAL A 41 -6.73 -3.22 -1.98
CA VAL A 41 -5.88 -2.02 -2.08
C VAL A 41 -6.73 -0.74 -2.09
N ARG A 42 -7.75 -0.69 -2.96
CA ARG A 42 -8.70 0.45 -3.03
C ARG A 42 -9.48 0.63 -1.73
N ALA A 43 -9.88 -0.45 -1.08
CA ALA A 43 -10.64 -0.37 0.16
C ALA A 43 -9.80 0.17 1.32
N LEU A 44 -8.56 -0.32 1.47
CA LEU A 44 -7.60 0.20 2.45
C LEU A 44 -7.25 1.67 2.16
N MET A 45 -7.07 2.04 0.89
CA MET A 45 -6.79 3.42 0.48
C MET A 45 -7.92 4.39 0.85
N ARG A 46 -9.17 3.96 0.70
CA ARG A 46 -10.35 4.74 1.11
C ARG A 46 -10.48 4.86 2.62
N LEU A 47 -10.02 3.86 3.35
CA LEU A 47 -10.04 3.87 4.81
C LEU A 47 -9.01 4.87 5.36
N ASP A 48 -7.79 4.82 4.84
CA ASP A 48 -6.69 5.69 5.26
C ASP A 48 -5.66 5.83 4.11
N PRO A 49 -5.64 6.98 3.42
CA PRO A 49 -4.69 7.27 2.35
C PRO A 49 -3.22 7.12 2.74
N GLU A 50 -2.88 7.39 4.01
CA GLU A 50 -1.50 7.35 4.49
C GLU A 50 -0.94 5.93 4.59
N LEU A 51 -1.78 4.89 4.43
CA LEU A 51 -1.32 3.50 4.39
C LEU A 51 -0.36 3.22 3.23
N ILE A 52 -0.47 3.95 2.11
CA ILE A 52 0.44 3.82 0.96
C ILE A 52 1.86 4.29 1.26
N ARG A 53 2.04 5.07 2.34
CA ARG A 53 3.32 5.68 2.75
C ARG A 53 4.03 4.88 3.85
N VAL A 54 3.39 3.83 4.37
CA VAL A 54 3.96 3.04 5.47
C VAL A 54 5.16 2.24 4.97
N LYS A 55 6.34 2.51 5.54
CA LYS A 55 7.59 1.84 5.20
C LYS A 55 7.64 0.43 5.79
N GLY A 56 7.77 -0.56 4.93
CA GLY A 56 8.05 -1.94 5.26
C GLY A 56 9.55 -2.28 5.17
N LYS A 57 9.84 -3.53 4.81
CA LYS A 57 11.19 -4.05 4.64
C LYS A 57 12.01 -3.22 3.65
N GLY A 58 13.23 -2.86 4.05
CA GLY A 58 14.14 -2.03 3.23
C GLY A 58 13.65 -0.59 3.04
N GLY A 59 12.71 -0.12 3.86
CA GLY A 59 12.11 1.21 3.72
C GLY A 59 11.13 1.33 2.53
N ARG A 60 10.83 0.23 1.83
CA ARG A 60 9.88 0.24 0.71
C ARG A 60 8.48 0.53 1.22
N THR A 61 7.78 1.44 0.56
CA THR A 61 6.35 1.68 0.79
C THR A 61 5.51 0.85 -0.18
N PRO A 62 4.19 0.69 0.06
CA PRO A 62 3.30 0.08 -0.93
C PRO A 62 3.35 0.76 -2.31
N LEU A 63 3.59 2.07 -2.41
CA LEU A 63 3.74 2.73 -3.72
C LEU A 63 4.94 2.17 -4.51
N HIS A 64 6.07 1.92 -3.84
CA HIS A 64 7.25 1.30 -4.48
C HIS A 64 6.95 -0.10 -5.02
N VAL A 65 6.07 -0.86 -4.37
CA VAL A 65 5.63 -2.17 -4.88
C VAL A 65 4.64 -1.97 -6.03
N ALA A 66 3.70 -1.03 -5.90
CA ALA A 66 2.73 -0.73 -6.93
C ALA A 66 3.38 -0.29 -8.25
N ALA A 67 4.46 0.48 -8.20
CA ALA A 67 5.23 0.89 -9.38
C ALA A 67 5.71 -0.31 -10.23
N GLU A 68 6.10 -1.42 -9.59
CA GLU A 68 6.60 -2.61 -10.29
C GLU A 68 5.48 -3.49 -10.89
N ILE A 69 4.33 -3.59 -10.22
CA ILE A 69 3.35 -4.66 -10.50
C ILE A 69 1.91 -4.20 -10.76
N ALA A 70 1.56 -2.97 -10.38
CA ALA A 70 0.19 -2.49 -10.48
C ALA A 70 -0.12 -2.02 -11.91
N PRO A 71 -1.38 -2.17 -12.36
CA PRO A 71 -1.79 -1.57 -13.62
C PRO A 71 -1.71 -0.03 -13.54
N PRO A 72 -1.40 0.68 -14.64
CA PRO A 72 -1.26 2.13 -14.64
C PRO A 72 -2.47 2.88 -14.07
N GLN A 73 -3.68 2.36 -14.28
CA GLN A 73 -4.92 2.95 -13.74
C GLN A 73 -4.95 2.91 -12.22
N LEU A 74 -4.52 1.79 -11.61
CA LEU A 74 -4.44 1.71 -10.14
C LEU A 74 -3.34 2.65 -9.65
N LEU A 75 -2.16 2.67 -10.27
CA LEU A 75 -1.08 3.56 -9.85
C LEU A 75 -1.51 5.04 -9.89
N ALA A 76 -2.21 5.45 -10.96
CA ALA A 76 -2.77 6.79 -11.08
C ALA A 76 -3.80 7.09 -9.97
N GLU A 77 -4.68 6.14 -9.62
CA GLU A 77 -5.61 6.28 -8.49
C GLU A 77 -4.87 6.47 -7.15
N LEU A 78 -3.82 5.68 -6.89
CA LEU A 78 -3.05 5.78 -5.64
C LEU A 78 -2.36 7.14 -5.52
N LEU A 79 -1.76 7.62 -6.61
CA LEU A 79 -1.11 8.93 -6.67
C LEU A 79 -2.11 10.09 -6.59
N TYR A 80 -3.30 9.93 -7.15
CA TYR A 80 -4.37 10.92 -7.02
C TYR A 80 -4.82 11.06 -5.56
N VAL A 81 -4.96 9.94 -4.85
CA VAL A 81 -5.43 9.95 -3.45
C VAL A 81 -4.34 10.43 -2.49
N CYS A 82 -3.08 10.10 -2.73
CA CYS A 82 -1.97 10.52 -1.89
C CYS A 82 -0.77 10.98 -2.75
N PRO A 83 -0.78 12.24 -3.25
CA PRO A 83 0.27 12.73 -4.14
C PRO A 83 1.66 12.72 -3.50
N SER A 84 1.76 13.07 -2.22
CA SER A 84 3.03 13.12 -1.48
C SER A 84 3.74 11.77 -1.42
N SER A 85 3.03 10.64 -1.63
CA SER A 85 3.62 9.28 -1.64
C SER A 85 4.74 9.11 -2.69
N ILE A 86 4.75 9.93 -3.74
CA ILE A 86 5.82 9.91 -4.75
C ILE A 86 7.18 10.36 -4.21
N GLU A 87 7.20 11.14 -3.13
CA GLU A 87 8.39 11.69 -2.49
C GLU A 87 9.04 10.70 -1.51
N ASP A 88 8.34 9.62 -1.16
CA ASP A 88 8.88 8.64 -0.22
C ASP A 88 10.04 7.88 -0.83
N VAL A 89 11.10 7.74 -0.04
CA VAL A 89 12.30 7.01 -0.44
C VAL A 89 12.50 5.72 0.36
N THR A 90 13.08 4.72 -0.29
CA THR A 90 13.61 3.50 0.34
C THR A 90 14.82 3.80 1.21
N ALA A 91 15.35 2.78 1.90
CA ALA A 91 16.61 2.89 2.64
C ALA A 91 17.82 3.19 1.72
N LYS A 92 17.69 3.00 0.41
CA LYS A 92 18.71 3.33 -0.60
C LYS A 92 18.48 4.69 -1.27
N TRP A 93 17.55 5.51 -0.75
CA TRP A 93 17.17 6.81 -1.31
C TRP A 93 16.49 6.73 -2.70
N GLU A 94 15.92 5.58 -3.05
CA GLU A 94 15.19 5.40 -4.30
C GLU A 94 13.72 5.78 -4.08
N THR A 95 13.15 6.59 -4.97
CA THR A 95 11.69 6.84 -5.03
C THR A 95 10.98 5.75 -5.84
N ALA A 96 9.64 5.73 -5.81
CA ALA A 96 8.86 4.81 -6.65
C ALA A 96 9.15 4.94 -8.16
N VAL A 97 9.57 6.13 -8.63
CA VAL A 97 9.94 6.36 -10.04
C VAL A 97 11.27 5.70 -10.41
N HIS A 98 12.21 5.60 -9.45
CA HIS A 98 13.49 4.91 -9.70
C HIS A 98 13.31 3.40 -9.86
N ILE A 99 12.23 2.85 -9.29
CA ILE A 99 11.95 1.41 -9.26
C ILE A 99 11.11 0.96 -10.49
N ALA A 100 10.32 1.88 -11.07
CA ALA A 100 9.38 1.61 -12.15
C ALA A 100 10.03 1.12 -13.46
#